data_AF-B1WVA6-F1
#
_entry.id   AF-B1WVA6-F1
#
_cell.length_a   1.000
_cell.length_b   1.000
_cell.length_c   1.000
_cell.angle_alpha   90.00
_cell.angle_beta   90.00
_cell.angle_gamma   90.00
#
_symmetry.space_group_name_H-M   'P 1'
#
loop_
_entity.id
_entity.type
_entity.pdbx_description
1 polymer ?
#
loop_
_entity_poly.entity_id
_entity_poly.type
_entity_poly.pdbx_seq_one_letter_code
_entity_poly.pdbx_strand_id
1 'polypeptide(L)' 'MGEFFENVSRYPRYLISFTLGVFLVFFDWIKPLFKNPVSAIAVGGIGLGVFSLLYFTLRAMLGLSTV' A
#
# COMPACT_ATOMS: atom_id res chain seq x y z
N MET A 1 -29.56 12.68 -18.64
CA MET A 1 -29.00 12.07 -17.42
C MET A 1 -28.20 10.79 -17.68
N GLY A 2 -28.57 9.94 -18.66
CA GLY A 2 -27.84 8.69 -18.96
C GLY A 2 -26.35 8.88 -19.28
N GLU A 3 -26.01 9.80 -20.18
CA GLU A 3 -24.61 10.09 -20.56
C GLU A 3 -23.74 10.58 -19.39
N PHE A 4 -24.33 11.29 -18.41
CA PHE A 4 -23.60 11.74 -17.22
C PHE A 4 -23.16 10.55 -16.36
N PHE A 5 -24.10 9.66 -16.02
CA PHE A 5 -23.77 8.47 -15.23
C PHE A 5 -22.88 7.50 -15.98
N GLU A 6 -23.04 7.40 -17.31
CA GLU A 6 -22.16 6.58 -18.14
C GLU A 6 -20.71 7.10 -18.11
N ASN A 7 -20.52 8.41 -18.25
CA ASN A 7 -19.19 9.03 -18.11
C ASN A 7 -18.62 8.89 -16.69
N VAL A 8 -19.44 9.07 -15.66
CA VAL A 8 -19.01 8.91 -14.25
C VAL A 8 -18.59 7.47 -13.96
N SER A 9 -19.31 6.48 -14.48
CA SER A 9 -19.01 5.04 -14.27
C SER A 9 -17.67 4.59 -14.85
N ARG A 10 -17.09 5.35 -15.79
CA ARG A 10 -15.78 5.06 -16.38
C ARG A 10 -14.65 5.30 -15.38
N TYR A 11 -14.76 6.31 -14.51
CA TYR A 11 -13.69 6.65 -13.57
C TYR A 11 -13.38 5.51 -12.58
N PRO A 12 -14.37 4.88 -11.90
CA PRO A 12 -14.10 3.71 -11.08
C PRO A 12 -13.43 2.58 -11.87
N ARG A 13 -13.87 2.32 -13.10
CA ARG A 13 -13.29 1.28 -13.95
C ARG A 13 -11.82 1.55 -14.27
N TYR A 14 -11.49 2.79 -14.64
CA TYR A 14 -10.10 3.20 -14.86
C TYR A 14 -9.28 3.14 -13.58
N LEU A 15 -9.84 3.57 -12.46
CA LEU A 15 -9.16 3.55 -11.16
C LEU A 15 -8.83 2.12 -10.74
N ILE A 16 -9.74 1.17 -10.93
CA ILE A 16 -9.50 -0.25 -10.66
C ILE A 16 -8.35 -0.76 -11.54
N SER A 17 -8.42 -0.58 -12.86
CA SER A 17 -7.39 -1.05 -13.79
C SER A 17 -6.02 -0.42 -13.51
N PHE A 18 -5.99 0.88 -13.25
CA PHE A 18 -4.78 1.60 -12.89
C PHE A 18 -4.18 1.09 -11.59
N THR A 19 -5.00 0.99 -10.54
CA THR A 19 -4.58 0.55 -9.21
C THR A 19 -4.04 -0.88 -9.28
N LEU A 20 -4.78 -1.79 -9.89
CA LEU A 20 -4.34 -3.17 -10.08
C LEU A 20 -3.05 -3.25 -10.89
N GLY A 21 -2.95 -2.51 -12.00
CA GLY A 21 -1.73 -2.47 -12.80
C GLY A 21 -0.51 -2.01 -12.00
N VAL A 22 -0.64 -0.93 -11.23
CA VAL A 22 0.42 -0.43 -10.35
C VAL A 22 0.79 -1.47 -9.30
N PHE A 23 -0.18 -2.09 -8.64
CA PHE A 23 0.07 -3.14 -7.65
C PHE A 23 0.82 -4.33 -8.25
N LEU A 24 0.40 -4.83 -9.42
CA LEU A 24 1.05 -5.96 -10.07
C LEU A 24 2.51 -5.66 -10.42
N VAL A 25 2.77 -4.51 -11.05
CA VAL A 25 4.14 -4.09 -11.40
C VAL A 25 5.02 -3.93 -10.17
N PHE A 26 4.48 -3.32 -9.11
CA PHE A 26 5.19 -3.14 -7.84
C PHE A 26 5.56 -4.49 -7.19
N PHE A 27 4.62 -5.43 -7.14
CA PHE A 27 4.88 -6.76 -6.58
C PHE A 27 5.86 -7.56 -7.43
N ASP A 28 5.82 -7.46 -8.76
CA ASP A 28 6.78 -8.13 -9.64
C ASP A 28 8.22 -7.64 -9.41
N TRP A 29 8.40 -6.35 -9.14
CA TRP A 29 9.71 -5.79 -8.75
C TRP A 29 10.20 -6.31 -7.40
N ILE A 30 9.29 -6.53 -6.45
CA ILE A 30 9.65 -6.97 -5.10
C ILE A 30 9.84 -8.48 -5.02
N LYS A 31 9.09 -9.26 -5.80
CA LYS A 31 9.16 -10.73 -5.84
C LYS A 31 10.58 -11.31 -5.88
N PRO A 32 11.54 -10.83 -6.69
CA PRO A 32 12.91 -11.37 -6.69
C PRO A 32 13.66 -11.16 -5.36
N LEU A 33 13.34 -10.12 -4.58
CA LEU A 33 13.96 -9.87 -3.27
C LEU A 33 13.61 -10.95 -2.25
N PHE A 34 12.51 -11.69 -2.45
CA PHE A 34 12.14 -12.80 -1.58
C PHE A 34 12.87 -14.12 -1.91
N LYS A 35 13.68 -14.18 -2.98
CA LYS A 35 14.45 -15.38 -3.33
C LYS A 35 15.65 -15.64 -2.43
N ASN A 36 16.22 -14.59 -1.83
CA ASN A 36 17.31 -14.70 -0.87
C ASN A 36 16.75 -14.46 0.56
N PRO A 37 17.01 -15.37 1.52
CA PRO A 37 16.46 -15.26 2.87
C PRO A 37 16.87 -13.96 3.59
N VAL A 38 18.07 -13.45 3.34
CA VAL A 38 18.56 -12.21 3.96
C VAL A 38 17.79 -11.00 3.45
N SER A 39 17.58 -10.88 2.14
CA SER A 39 16.81 -9.78 1.57
C SER A 39 15.33 -9.88 1.90
N ALA A 40 14.78 -11.09 2.02
CA ALA A 40 13.41 -11.31 2.51
C ALA A 40 13.23 -10.77 3.93
N ILE A 41 14.16 -11.08 4.84
CA ILE A 41 14.16 -10.56 6.22
C ILE A 41 14.33 -9.04 6.22
N ALA A 42 15.20 -8.50 5.39
CA ALA A 42 15.39 -7.04 5.28
C ALA A 42 14.11 -6.32 4.83
N VAL A 43 13.44 -6.82 3.79
CA VAL A 43 12.16 -6.27 3.31
C VAL A 43 11.09 -6.35 4.38
N GLY A 44 10.96 -7.50 5.06
CA GLY A 44 10.02 -7.68 6.16
C GLY A 44 10.31 -6.74 7.34
N GLY A 45 11.59 -6.61 7.73
CA GLY A 45 12.04 -5.74 8.80
C GLY A 45 11.79 -4.26 8.51
N ILE A 46 12.07 -3.81 7.29
CA ILE A 46 11.76 -2.44 6.84
C ILE A 46 10.24 -2.22 6.86
N GLY A 47 9.46 -3.17 6.35
CA GLY A 47 7.99 -3.09 6.36
C GLY A 47 7.44 -2.94 7.78
N LEU A 48 7.86 -3.80 8.70
CA LEU A 48 7.48 -3.71 10.11
C LEU A 48 7.96 -2.41 10.74
N GLY A 49 9.19 -1.98 10.49
CA GLY A 49 9.75 -0.74 11.01
C GLY A 49 8.98 0.51 10.59
N VAL A 50 8.62 0.60 9.30
CA VAL A 50 7.79 1.70 8.77
C VAL A 50 6.41 1.69 9.42
N PHE A 51 5.77 0.52 9.53
CA PHE A 51 4.47 0.40 10.19
C PHE A 51 4.53 0.76 11.68
N SER A 52 5.55 0.30 12.40
CA SER A 52 5.77 0.65 13.81
C SER A 52 6.00 2.15 13.98
N LEU A 53 6.81 2.77 13.12
CA LEU A 53 7.05 4.21 13.13
C LEU A 53 5.76 4.98 12.93
N LEU A 54 4.97 4.63 11.91
CA LEU A 54 3.66 5.23 11.66
C LEU A 54 2.73 5.06 12.88
N TYR A 55 2.64 3.84 13.41
CA TYR A 55 1.79 3.53 14.56
C TYR A 55 2.17 4.36 15.78
N PHE A 56 3.45 4.40 16.16
CA PHE A 56 3.89 5.15 17.34
C PHE A 56 3.74 6.66 17.14
N THR A 57 3.99 7.16 15.94
CA THR A 57 3.79 8.59 15.61
C THR A 57 2.32 8.96 15.77
N LEU A 58 1.41 8.20 15.16
CA LEU A 58 -0.03 8.43 15.27
C LEU A 58 -0.51 8.27 16.71
N ARG A 59 -0.05 7.25 17.43
CA ARG A 59 -0.37 7.04 18.85
C ARG A 59 0.03 8.25 19.69
N ALA A 60 1.22 8.81 19.46
CA ALA A 60 1.69 10.00 20.16
C ALA A 60 0.87 11.25 19.80
N MET A 61 0.56 11.46 18.51
CA MET A 61 -0.26 12.58 18.05
C MET A 61 -1.69 12.53 18.58
N LEU A 62 -2.25 11.32 18.77
CA LEU A 62 -3.59 11.10 19.29
C LEU A 62 -3.65 11.08 20.83
N GLY A 63 -2.53 11.23 21.52
CA GLY A 63 -2.48 11.20 22.99
C GLY A 63 -2.86 9.85 23.61
N LEU A 64 -2.77 8.75 22.84
CA LEU A 64 -3.11 7.38 23.26
C LEU A 64 -1.97 6.71 24.06
N SER A 65 -1.09 7.51 24.66
CA SER A 65 -0.06 7.01 25.56
C SER A 65 -0.75 6.51 26.83
N THR A 66 -0.47 5.26 27.18
CA THR A 66 -0.82 4.69 28.49
C THR A 66 -0.08 5.51 29.55
N VAL A 67 -0.84 6.23 30.37
CA VAL A 67 -0.34 6.93 31.57
C VAL A 67 0.27 5.93 32.53
#